data_AF-A0A660UP10-F1
#
_entry.id   AF-A0A660UP10-F1
#
_cell.length_a   1.000
_cell.length_b   1.000
_cell.length_c   1.000
_cell.angle_alpha   90.00
_cell.angle_beta   90.00
_cell.angle_gamma   90.00
#
_symmetry.space_group_name_H-M   'P 1'
#
loop_
_entity.id
_entity.type
_entity.pdbx_description
1 polymer ?
#
loop_
_entity_poly.entity_id
_entity_poly.type
_entity_poly.pdbx_seq_one_letter_code
_entity_poly.pdbx_strand_id
1 'polypeptide(L)'
;MLASQKKTMDELKLKLDKLKVQKRCIEPLREKRTVVKKLPSEIILENSSIKVVIDPNCGGKICSFVSKRTNTEFLYQDTRKKFSNNGYSEHDISGFDECFPTVAACGFKTDEGINYYEDHGLLWQRAWDAEVRGDRVVMSKDIPQLKCCFERSCQLQGPNSLMLKYKISNKGDRSLPYIYSAHPLLSVNEQTVLELPDVN
;
A
#
# COMPACT_ATOMS: atom_id res chain seq x y z
N MET A 1 61.48 -26.13 11.10
CA MET A 1 60.19 -26.24 11.84
C MET A 1 59.51 -24.89 12.10
N LEU A 2 60.22 -23.86 12.59
CA LEU A 2 59.63 -22.55 12.95
C LEU A 2 58.93 -21.80 11.80
N ALA A 3 59.45 -21.87 10.57
CA ALA A 3 58.85 -21.17 9.42
C ALA A 3 57.51 -21.78 8.97
N SER A 4 57.33 -23.09 9.13
CA SER A 4 56.08 -23.77 8.79
C SER A 4 54.97 -23.43 9.77
N GLN A 5 55.27 -23.38 11.08
CA GLN A 5 54.29 -23.01 12.11
C GLN A 5 53.82 -21.55 11.97
N LYS A 6 54.70 -20.63 11.57
CA LYS A 6 54.35 -19.22 11.37
C LYS A 6 53.38 -19.04 10.21
N LYS A 7 53.60 -19.74 9.09
CA LYS A 7 52.72 -19.72 7.91
C LYS A 7 51.31 -20.24 8.24
N THR A 8 51.22 -21.31 9.03
CA THR A 8 49.93 -21.87 9.47
C THR A 8 49.15 -20.92 10.38
N MET A 9 49.84 -20.19 11.26
CA MET A 9 49.22 -19.20 12.16
C MET A 9 48.70 -17.96 11.41
N ASP A 10 49.40 -17.52 10.37
CA ASP A 10 48.97 -16.38 9.55
C ASP A 10 47.76 -16.75 8.68
N GLU A 11 47.69 -17.98 8.16
CA GLU A 11 46.51 -18.49 7.45
C GLU A 11 45.28 -18.65 8.36
N LEU A 12 45.49 -19.07 9.62
CA LEU A 12 44.45 -19.15 10.65
C LEU A 12 43.91 -17.77 11.02
N LYS A 13 44.79 -16.77 11.19
CA LYS A 13 44.39 -15.37 11.43
C LYS A 13 43.58 -14.81 10.26
N LEU A 14 44.02 -15.04 9.03
CA LEU A 14 43.31 -14.57 7.83
C LEU A 14 41.92 -15.22 7.69
N LYS A 15 41.78 -16.51 8.00
CA LYS A 15 40.48 -17.20 8.06
C LYS A 15 39.60 -16.63 9.18
N LEU A 16 40.17 -16.36 10.36
CA LEU A 16 39.43 -15.81 11.50
C LEU A 16 38.95 -14.37 11.21
N ASP A 17 39.76 -13.56 10.55
CA ASP A 17 39.39 -12.19 10.17
C ASP A 17 38.35 -12.19 9.05
N LYS A 18 38.43 -13.10 8.07
CA LYS A 18 37.36 -13.31 7.09
C LYS A 18 36.04 -13.75 7.74
N LEU A 19 36.11 -14.65 8.74
CA LEU A 19 34.95 -15.06 9.54
C LEU A 19 34.37 -13.91 10.38
N LYS A 20 35.21 -13.01 10.90
CA LYS A 20 34.77 -11.80 11.63
C LYS A 20 34.16 -10.75 10.70
N VAL A 21 34.66 -10.62 9.48
CA VAL A 21 34.07 -9.75 8.44
C VAL A 21 32.73 -10.31 7.95
N GLN A 22 32.62 -11.63 7.77
CA GLN A 22 31.34 -12.29 7.45
C GLN A 22 30.33 -12.22 8.61
N LYS A 23 30.79 -12.30 9.86
CA LYS A 23 29.94 -12.11 11.06
C LYS A 23 29.60 -10.65 11.36
N ARG A 24 30.23 -9.68 10.70
CA ARG A 24 29.86 -8.25 10.82
C ARG A 24 28.58 -7.87 10.06
N CYS A 25 28.03 -8.81 9.30
CA CYS A 25 26.73 -8.68 8.65
C CYS A 25 25.84 -9.88 9.01
N ILE A 26 25.49 -10.06 10.28
CA ILE A 26 24.20 -10.57 10.79
C ILE A 26 24.25 -10.24 12.29
N GLU A 27 24.08 -8.97 12.64
CA GLU A 27 23.28 -8.72 13.84
C GLU A 27 21.84 -9.02 13.40
N PRO A 28 21.04 -9.76 14.18
CA PRO A 28 19.60 -9.77 13.90
C PRO A 28 19.18 -8.32 13.94
N LEU A 29 18.76 -7.78 12.79
CA LEU A 29 18.01 -6.52 12.74
C LEU A 29 16.93 -6.71 13.80
N ARG A 30 17.08 -6.08 14.96
CA ARG A 30 15.97 -5.93 15.89
C ARG A 30 14.93 -5.22 15.05
N GLU A 31 13.94 -5.97 14.59
CA GLU A 31 12.85 -5.46 13.78
C GLU A 31 12.30 -4.28 14.56
N LYS A 32 12.55 -3.06 14.05
CA LYS A 32 11.98 -1.89 14.69
C LYS A 32 10.48 -2.03 14.50
N ARG A 33 9.78 -2.18 15.62
CA ARG A 33 8.33 -2.28 15.74
C ARG A 33 7.67 -1.25 14.79
N THR A 34 6.68 -1.70 14.02
CA THR A 34 5.87 -0.81 13.17
C THR A 34 5.43 0.40 13.97
N VAL A 35 5.66 1.58 13.40
CA VAL A 35 5.22 2.86 13.95
C VAL A 35 4.03 3.33 13.12
N VAL A 36 2.92 3.62 13.79
CA VAL A 36 1.76 4.27 13.18
C VAL A 36 1.67 5.68 13.74
N LYS A 37 1.70 6.68 12.86
CA LYS A 37 1.55 8.10 13.22
C LYS A 37 0.28 8.63 12.57
N LYS A 38 -0.64 9.15 13.39
CA LYS A 38 -1.84 9.85 12.90
C LYS A 38 -1.56 11.35 12.90
N LEU A 39 -1.58 11.94 11.71
CA LEU A 39 -1.51 13.38 11.45
C LEU A 39 -2.93 13.91 11.20
N PRO A 40 -3.14 15.24 11.09
CA PRO A 40 -4.48 15.80 10.84
C PRO A 40 -5.14 15.29 9.55
N SER A 41 -4.38 15.20 8.46
CA SER A 41 -4.87 14.76 7.14
C SER A 41 -4.46 13.34 6.77
N GLU A 42 -3.44 12.79 7.41
CA GLU A 42 -2.76 11.57 6.95
C GLU A 42 -2.49 10.58 8.08
N ILE A 43 -2.34 9.31 7.72
CA ILE A 43 -1.84 8.27 8.61
C ILE A 43 -0.60 7.64 7.98
N ILE A 44 0.49 7.61 8.72
CA ILE A 44 1.77 7.05 8.27
C ILE A 44 1.98 5.70 8.97
N LEU A 45 2.24 4.65 8.19
CA LEU A 45 2.78 3.38 8.66
C LEU A 45 4.23 3.29 8.23
N GLU A 46 5.16 3.08 9.16
CA GLU A 46 6.57 2.89 8.80
C GLU A 46 7.29 1.87 9.68
N ASN A 47 8.29 1.22 9.09
CA ASN A 47 9.28 0.40 9.78
C ASN A 47 10.70 0.84 9.34
N SER A 48 11.71 -0.02 9.52
CA SER A 48 13.08 0.28 9.09
C SER A 48 13.26 0.37 7.57
N SER A 49 12.40 -0.28 6.79
CA SER A 49 12.62 -0.54 5.35
C SER A 49 11.61 0.16 4.45
N ILE A 50 10.37 0.38 4.91
CA ILE A 50 9.31 1.01 4.12
C ILE A 50 8.55 2.07 4.93
N LYS A 51 8.01 3.05 4.20
CA LYS A 51 7.09 4.08 4.70
C LYS A 51 5.88 4.14 3.76
N VAL A 52 4.70 4.11 4.34
CA VAL A 52 3.41 4.21 3.64
C VAL A 52 2.64 5.38 4.22
N VAL A 53 2.09 6.23 3.36
CA VAL A 53 1.24 7.37 3.74
C VAL A 53 -0.15 7.14 3.17
N ILE A 54 -1.16 7.28 4.03
CA ILE A 54 -2.57 7.07 3.71
C ILE A 54 -3.33 8.35 4.03
N ASP A 55 -4.22 8.79 3.14
CA ASP A 55 -5.15 9.90 3.37
C ASP A 55 -6.59 9.36 3.51
N PRO A 56 -7.11 9.23 4.75
CA PRO A 56 -8.50 8.86 4.98
C PRO A 56 -9.52 9.86 4.42
N ASN A 57 -9.15 11.13 4.27
CA ASN A 57 -10.08 12.17 3.79
C ASN A 57 -10.27 12.10 2.28
N CYS A 58 -9.35 11.45 1.55
CA CYS A 58 -9.38 11.27 0.11
C CYS A 58 -9.56 9.79 -0.26
N GLY A 59 -10.68 9.18 0.12
CA GLY A 59 -11.03 7.81 -0.27
C GLY A 59 -10.18 6.72 0.40
N GLY A 60 -9.47 7.04 1.48
CA GLY A 60 -8.46 6.14 2.03
C GLY A 60 -7.28 5.92 1.07
N LYS A 61 -7.00 6.85 0.16
CA LYS A 61 -5.92 6.76 -0.83
C LYS A 61 -4.59 6.44 -0.15
N ILE A 62 -3.81 5.52 -0.72
CA ILE A 62 -2.39 5.40 -0.35
C ILE A 62 -1.63 6.41 -1.21
N CYS A 63 -1.27 7.54 -0.62
CA CYS A 63 -0.67 8.67 -1.33
C CYS A 63 0.81 8.42 -1.65
N SER A 64 1.50 7.62 -0.84
CA SER A 64 2.94 7.35 -0.99
C SER A 64 3.30 5.97 -0.45
N PHE A 65 4.18 5.27 -1.15
CA PHE A 65 4.78 4.01 -0.72
C PHE A 65 6.28 4.03 -1.07
N VAL A 66 7.10 4.33 -0.07
CA VAL A 66 8.54 4.51 -0.22
C VAL A 66 9.34 3.33 0.35
N SER A 67 10.31 2.86 -0.42
CA SER A 67 11.45 2.09 0.07
C SER A 67 12.45 3.02 0.75
N LYS A 68 12.65 2.87 2.07
CA LYS A 68 13.63 3.65 2.85
C LYS A 68 15.07 3.22 2.59
N ARG A 69 15.26 2.01 2.02
CA ARG A 69 16.59 1.49 1.65
C ARG A 69 17.15 2.20 0.41
N THR A 70 16.29 2.43 -0.58
CA THR A 70 16.68 2.99 -1.88
C THR A 70 16.16 4.41 -2.11
N ASN A 71 15.34 4.91 -1.19
CA ASN A 71 14.58 6.15 -1.33
C ASN A 71 13.70 6.20 -2.59
N THR A 72 13.18 5.05 -3.01
CA THR A 72 12.33 4.91 -4.19
C THR A 72 10.87 5.07 -3.78
N GLU A 73 10.15 5.99 -4.42
CA GLU A 73 8.69 6.07 -4.40
C GLU A 73 8.13 5.09 -5.44
N PHE A 74 7.28 4.15 -5.01
CA PHE A 74 6.71 3.12 -5.88
C PHE A 74 5.44 3.58 -6.57
N LEU A 75 4.71 4.55 -6.01
CA LEU A 75 3.47 5.05 -6.57
C LEU A 75 3.69 6.29 -7.42
N TYR A 76 2.95 6.40 -8.52
CA TYR A 76 2.97 7.58 -9.37
C TYR A 76 2.58 8.82 -8.56
N GLN A 77 3.32 9.91 -8.77
CA GLN A 77 3.07 11.22 -8.18
C GLN A 77 2.81 12.22 -9.30
N ASP A 78 1.60 12.76 -9.31
CA ASP A 78 1.18 13.76 -10.26
C ASP A 78 1.88 15.10 -9.97
N THR A 79 2.55 15.63 -10.98
CA THR A 79 3.34 16.87 -10.86
C THR A 79 2.54 18.11 -11.27
N ARG A 80 1.28 17.94 -11.69
CA ARG A 80 0.40 19.05 -12.03
C ARG A 80 0.13 19.90 -10.79
N LYS A 81 0.09 21.22 -11.00
CA LYS A 81 -0.11 22.21 -9.92
C LYS A 81 -1.56 22.61 -9.72
N LYS A 82 -2.43 22.25 -10.66
CA LYS A 82 -3.84 22.62 -10.68
C LYS A 82 -4.63 21.39 -11.11
N PHE A 83 -5.63 21.08 -10.30
CA PHE A 83 -6.59 20.03 -10.57
C PHE A 83 -7.98 20.65 -10.71
N SER A 84 -8.82 20.00 -11.50
CA SER A 84 -10.23 20.34 -11.66
C SER A 84 -11.07 19.18 -11.09
N ASN A 85 -12.39 19.39 -10.99
CA ASN A 85 -13.31 18.37 -10.53
C ASN A 85 -14.12 17.70 -11.67
N ASN A 86 -13.65 17.80 -12.91
CA ASN A 86 -14.40 17.36 -14.10
C ASN A 86 -14.05 15.92 -14.55
N GLY A 87 -13.83 15.02 -13.60
CA GLY A 87 -13.54 13.61 -13.88
C GLY A 87 -12.15 13.17 -13.44
N TYR A 88 -11.94 11.86 -13.33
CA TYR A 88 -10.78 11.27 -12.66
C TYR A 88 -9.44 11.81 -13.17
N SER A 89 -9.25 11.88 -14.49
CA SER A 89 -7.99 12.35 -15.09
C SER A 89 -7.70 13.83 -14.84
N GLU A 90 -8.69 14.64 -14.48
CA GLU A 90 -8.50 16.06 -14.14
C GLU A 90 -8.23 16.30 -12.64
N HIS A 91 -8.41 15.27 -11.82
CA HIS A 91 -8.03 15.25 -10.41
C HIS A 91 -6.58 14.82 -10.19
N ASP A 92 -6.13 14.87 -8.93
CA ASP A 92 -4.86 14.26 -8.52
C ASP A 92 -4.97 12.73 -8.60
N ILE A 93 -4.37 12.17 -9.66
CA ILE A 93 -4.31 10.73 -9.95
C ILE A 93 -3.15 10.03 -9.23
N SER A 94 -2.46 10.70 -8.31
CA SER A 94 -1.36 10.08 -7.57
C SER A 94 -1.83 8.88 -6.74
N GLY A 95 -0.91 7.94 -6.52
CA GLY A 95 -1.08 6.96 -5.48
C GLY A 95 -1.91 5.72 -5.88
N PHE A 96 -2.68 5.25 -4.91
CA PHE A 96 -3.51 4.06 -4.99
C PHE A 96 -4.94 4.41 -4.56
N ASP A 97 -5.86 4.38 -5.51
CA ASP A 97 -7.28 4.61 -5.31
C ASP A 97 -8.09 3.31 -5.21
N GLU A 98 -9.32 3.43 -4.71
CA GLU A 98 -10.27 2.34 -4.51
C GLU A 98 -11.50 2.55 -5.40
N CYS A 99 -11.76 1.64 -6.34
CA CYS A 99 -12.91 1.72 -7.24
C CYS A 99 -14.01 0.76 -6.79
N PHE A 100 -15.16 1.30 -6.40
CA PHE A 100 -16.34 0.54 -5.96
C PHE A 100 -17.60 1.43 -5.97
N PRO A 101 -18.78 0.93 -6.37
CA PRO A 101 -19.09 -0.43 -6.83
C PRO A 101 -18.81 -0.66 -8.32
N THR A 102 -18.22 0.32 -9.00
CA THR A 102 -17.93 0.33 -10.43
C THR A 102 -16.51 0.83 -10.67
N VAL A 103 -15.94 0.51 -11.83
CA VAL A 103 -14.64 1.02 -12.26
C VAL A 103 -14.82 2.19 -13.22
N ALA A 104 -15.64 2.01 -14.26
CA ALA A 104 -16.01 3.06 -15.20
C ALA A 104 -17.43 3.57 -14.94
N ALA A 105 -17.75 4.75 -15.48
CA ALA A 105 -19.09 5.30 -15.45
C ALA A 105 -20.08 4.33 -16.11
N CYS A 106 -21.19 4.04 -15.43
CA CYS A 106 -22.20 3.13 -15.97
C CYS A 106 -23.58 3.34 -15.33
N GLY A 107 -24.61 2.89 -16.04
CA GLY A 107 -25.95 2.71 -15.49
C GLY A 107 -26.20 1.23 -15.18
N PHE A 108 -26.62 0.93 -13.95
CA PHE A 108 -26.96 -0.43 -13.54
C PHE A 108 -28.44 -0.52 -13.18
N LYS A 109 -29.17 -1.45 -13.82
CA LYS A 109 -30.59 -1.66 -13.55
C LYS A 109 -30.78 -2.55 -12.32
N THR A 110 -31.50 -2.03 -11.34
CA THR A 110 -31.97 -2.73 -10.15
C THR A 110 -33.49 -2.85 -10.18
N ASP A 111 -34.06 -3.60 -9.23
CA ASP A 111 -35.51 -3.66 -9.02
C ASP A 111 -36.13 -2.30 -8.64
N GLU A 112 -35.32 -1.37 -8.13
CA GLU A 112 -35.72 0.00 -7.74
C GLU A 112 -35.59 1.02 -8.89
N GLY A 113 -35.02 0.63 -10.04
CA GLY A 113 -34.73 1.51 -11.15
C GLY A 113 -33.27 1.45 -11.62
N ILE A 114 -32.88 2.39 -12.50
CA ILE A 114 -31.49 2.48 -13.00
C ILE A 114 -30.71 3.41 -12.08
N ASN A 115 -29.63 2.89 -11.50
CA ASN A 115 -28.65 3.67 -10.75
C ASN A 115 -27.48 4.05 -11.66
N TYR A 116 -27.16 5.33 -11.74
CA TYR A 116 -26.01 5.82 -12.49
C TYR A 116 -24.84 6.05 -11.53
N TYR A 117 -23.68 5.53 -11.91
CA TYR A 117 -22.42 5.72 -11.21
C TYR A 117 -21.45 6.47 -12.11
N GLU A 118 -20.76 7.41 -11.51
CA GLU A 118 -19.64 8.11 -12.13
C GLU A 118 -18.41 7.19 -12.22
N ASP A 119 -17.40 7.68 -12.93
CA ASP A 119 -16.09 7.05 -13.00
C ASP A 119 -15.53 6.76 -11.60
N HIS A 120 -14.92 5.59 -11.41
CA HIS A 120 -14.35 5.08 -10.14
C HIS A 120 -15.34 4.90 -8.97
N GLY A 121 -16.64 5.10 -9.20
CA GLY A 121 -17.69 4.79 -8.23
C GLY A 121 -17.78 5.78 -7.06
N LEU A 122 -18.03 5.26 -5.85
CA LEU A 122 -18.47 6.01 -4.67
C LEU A 122 -17.41 6.15 -3.56
N LEU A 123 -16.28 5.47 -3.70
CA LEU A 123 -15.25 5.40 -2.65
C LEU A 123 -14.20 6.50 -2.75
N TRP A 124 -13.62 6.67 -3.92
CA TRP A 124 -12.58 7.65 -4.20
C TRP A 124 -13.05 9.08 -3.86
N GLN A 125 -12.10 9.91 -3.40
CA GLN A 125 -12.32 11.29 -2.90
C GLN A 125 -13.26 11.48 -1.72
N ARG A 126 -13.87 10.43 -1.18
CA ARG A 126 -14.75 10.55 -0.02
C ARG A 126 -13.96 10.37 1.26
N ALA A 127 -14.26 11.16 2.29
CA ALA A 127 -13.71 10.91 3.60
C ALA A 127 -14.22 9.57 4.16
N TRP A 128 -13.30 8.77 4.71
CA TRP A 128 -13.56 7.52 5.39
C TRP A 128 -13.27 7.69 6.88
N ASP A 129 -13.99 6.93 7.70
CA ASP A 129 -13.65 6.81 9.11
C ASP A 129 -12.35 6.02 9.24
N ALA A 130 -11.44 6.48 10.12
CA ALA A 130 -10.14 5.87 10.29
C ALA A 130 -9.70 5.77 11.75
N GLU A 131 -9.37 4.56 12.16
CA GLU A 131 -8.95 4.20 13.50
C GLU A 131 -7.59 3.47 13.48
N VAL A 132 -6.68 3.89 14.36
CA VAL A 132 -5.42 3.17 14.58
C VAL A 132 -5.64 2.15 15.70
N ARG A 133 -5.46 0.86 15.38
CA ARG A 133 -5.62 -0.26 16.31
C ARG A 133 -4.28 -0.98 16.50
N GLY A 134 -3.45 -0.52 17.43
CA GLY A 134 -2.10 -1.07 17.60
C GLY A 134 -1.19 -0.70 16.43
N ASP A 135 -0.74 -1.70 15.66
CA ASP A 135 0.15 -1.53 14.51
C ASP A 135 -0.58 -1.55 13.15
N ARG A 136 -1.92 -1.59 13.16
CA ARG A 136 -2.75 -1.54 11.97
C ARG A 136 -3.63 -0.30 11.94
N VAL A 137 -3.97 0.13 10.74
CA VAL A 137 -4.99 1.15 10.48
C VAL A 137 -6.22 0.45 9.95
N VAL A 138 -7.38 0.70 10.54
CA VAL A 138 -8.67 0.21 10.06
C VAL A 138 -9.46 1.42 9.56
N MET A 139 -9.94 1.34 8.33
CA MET A 139 -10.76 2.38 7.73
C MET A 139 -12.06 1.80 7.21
N SER A 140 -13.11 2.62 7.26
CA SER A 140 -14.44 2.21 6.82
C SER A 140 -15.20 3.34 6.16
N LYS A 141 -16.06 2.98 5.21
CA LYS A 141 -17.00 3.88 4.57
C LYS A 141 -18.37 3.23 4.52
N ASP A 142 -19.33 3.83 5.21
CA ASP A 142 -20.74 3.52 4.99
C ASP A 142 -21.21 4.14 3.66
N ILE A 143 -21.96 3.35 2.89
CA ILE A 143 -22.49 3.70 1.57
C ILE A 143 -24.01 3.48 1.59
N PRO A 144 -24.78 4.46 2.11
CA PRO A 144 -26.22 4.32 2.29
C PRO A 144 -26.98 4.00 1.00
N GLN A 145 -26.52 4.53 -0.14
CA GLN A 145 -27.11 4.29 -1.47
C GLN A 145 -27.12 2.80 -1.85
N LEU A 146 -26.14 2.04 -1.36
CA LEU A 146 -26.00 0.60 -1.59
C LEU A 146 -26.41 -0.24 -0.38
N LYS A 147 -26.84 0.40 0.71
CA LYS A 147 -27.05 -0.23 2.02
C LYS A 147 -25.87 -1.13 2.41
N CYS A 148 -24.64 -0.67 2.21
CA CYS A 148 -23.45 -1.47 2.50
C CYS A 148 -22.37 -0.66 3.24
N CYS A 149 -21.37 -1.37 3.74
CA CYS A 149 -20.19 -0.79 4.36
C CYS A 149 -18.93 -1.43 3.75
N PHE A 150 -18.01 -0.59 3.31
CA PHE A 150 -16.70 -0.99 2.83
C PHE A 150 -15.68 -0.79 3.97
N GLU A 151 -14.86 -1.79 4.25
CA GLU A 151 -13.80 -1.73 5.25
C GLU A 151 -12.47 -2.16 4.63
N ARG A 152 -11.39 -1.43 4.95
CA ARG A 152 -10.01 -1.79 4.62
C ARG A 152 -9.14 -1.72 5.87
N SER A 153 -8.37 -2.76 6.15
CA SER A 153 -7.29 -2.71 7.14
C SER A 153 -5.92 -2.73 6.47
N CYS A 154 -5.02 -1.86 6.92
CA CYS A 154 -3.65 -1.71 6.45
C CYS A 154 -2.68 -2.06 7.58
N GLN A 155 -1.73 -2.96 7.32
CA GLN A 155 -0.71 -3.35 8.29
C GLN A 155 0.61 -3.65 7.58
N LEU A 156 1.74 -3.21 8.14
CA LEU A 156 3.04 -3.66 7.65
C LEU A 156 3.28 -5.09 8.15
N GLN A 157 3.59 -6.01 7.24
CA GLN A 157 3.88 -7.40 7.55
C GLN A 157 5.34 -7.71 7.20
N GLY A 158 6.14 -8.03 8.22
CA GLY A 158 7.59 -8.17 8.06
C GLY A 158 8.26 -6.86 7.60
N PRO A 159 9.46 -6.95 7.00
CA PRO A 159 10.25 -5.76 6.70
C PRO A 159 9.73 -4.99 5.48
N ASN A 160 9.16 -5.63 4.47
CA ASN A 160 9.00 -5.04 3.12
C ASN A 160 7.60 -5.23 2.50
N SER A 161 6.58 -5.54 3.29
CA SER A 161 5.23 -5.76 2.76
C SER A 161 4.19 -4.90 3.48
N LEU A 162 3.28 -4.35 2.70
CA LEU A 162 2.02 -3.78 3.17
C LEU A 162 0.92 -4.82 2.90
N MET A 163 0.26 -5.29 3.95
CA MET A 163 -0.91 -6.16 3.86
C MET A 163 -2.17 -5.31 3.89
N LEU A 164 -3.02 -5.49 2.87
CA LEU A 164 -4.34 -4.86 2.76
C LEU A 164 -5.39 -5.97 2.85
N LYS A 165 -6.31 -5.85 3.82
CA LYS A 165 -7.47 -6.75 3.94
C LYS A 165 -8.74 -5.95 3.75
N TYR A 166 -9.61 -6.49 2.91
CA TYR A 166 -10.85 -5.84 2.51
C TYR A 166 -12.04 -6.64 3.02
N LYS A 167 -13.11 -5.93 3.39
CA LYS A 167 -14.40 -6.51 3.75
C LYS A 167 -15.51 -5.60 3.25
N ILE A 168 -16.47 -6.19 2.54
CA ILE A 168 -17.69 -5.51 2.10
C ILE A 168 -18.84 -6.18 2.84
N SER A 169 -19.60 -5.40 3.61
CA SER A 169 -20.76 -5.89 4.36
C SER A 169 -22.03 -5.37 3.69
N ASN A 170 -22.79 -6.26 3.06
CA ASN A 170 -24.14 -5.95 2.60
C ASN A 170 -25.09 -5.90 3.80
N LYS A 171 -25.67 -4.73 4.09
CA LYS A 171 -26.63 -4.50 5.18
C LYS A 171 -28.08 -4.44 4.64
N GLY A 172 -28.26 -4.64 3.34
CA GLY A 172 -29.56 -4.71 2.69
C GLY A 172 -30.20 -6.09 2.79
N ASP A 173 -31.44 -6.15 2.30
CA ASP A 173 -32.28 -7.34 2.19
C ASP A 173 -32.17 -8.06 0.84
N ARG A 174 -31.39 -7.50 -0.10
CA ARG A 174 -31.17 -8.03 -1.45
C ARG A 174 -29.70 -8.18 -1.76
N SER A 175 -29.38 -9.03 -2.75
CA SER A 175 -28.02 -9.17 -3.28
C SER A 175 -27.48 -7.84 -3.79
N LEU A 176 -26.23 -7.53 -3.46
CA LEU A 176 -25.52 -6.34 -3.93
C LEU A 176 -24.66 -6.70 -5.15
N PRO A 177 -25.02 -6.25 -6.36
CA PRO A 177 -24.14 -6.35 -7.52
C PRO A 177 -23.05 -5.30 -7.41
N TYR A 178 -21.79 -5.72 -7.56
CA TYR A 178 -20.65 -4.81 -7.54
C TYR A 178 -19.46 -5.40 -8.28
N ILE A 179 -18.56 -4.51 -8.69
CA ILE A 179 -17.17 -4.82 -8.95
C ILE A 179 -16.34 -4.00 -7.96
N TYR A 180 -15.26 -4.60 -7.51
CA TYR A 180 -14.22 -3.92 -6.77
C TYR A 180 -12.94 -4.00 -7.59
N SER A 181 -12.23 -2.87 -7.71
CA SER A 181 -10.87 -2.86 -8.22
C SER A 181 -10.00 -1.99 -7.34
N ALA A 182 -8.87 -2.55 -6.90
CA ALA A 182 -7.72 -1.76 -6.52
C ALA A 182 -7.24 -0.96 -7.75
N HIS A 183 -6.83 0.30 -7.56
CA HIS A 183 -6.35 1.14 -8.65
C HIS A 183 -5.00 1.81 -8.30
N PRO A 184 -3.91 1.02 -8.12
CA PRO A 184 -2.57 1.55 -7.96
C PRO A 184 -2.03 2.13 -9.27
N LEU A 185 -1.62 3.39 -9.27
CA LEU A 185 -0.75 3.92 -10.30
C LEU A 185 0.70 3.78 -9.85
N LEU A 186 1.47 2.97 -10.58
CA LEU A 186 2.88 2.70 -10.27
C LEU A 186 3.79 3.72 -10.96
N SER A 187 4.83 4.15 -10.26
CA SER A 187 5.89 4.98 -10.85
C SER A 187 6.82 4.08 -11.66
N VAL A 188 6.64 4.06 -12.98
CA VAL A 188 7.39 3.21 -13.91
C VAL A 188 8.24 4.04 -14.87
N ASN A 189 9.29 3.42 -15.42
CA ASN A 189 10.16 3.99 -16.45
C ASN A 189 10.53 2.93 -17.50
N GLU A 190 11.35 3.30 -18.48
CA GLU A 190 11.77 2.41 -19.59
C GLU A 190 12.50 1.13 -19.14
N GLN A 191 13.01 1.09 -17.91
CA GLN A 191 13.70 -0.06 -17.33
C GLN A 191 12.77 -0.95 -16.48
N THR A 192 11.49 -0.59 -16.37
CA THR A 192 10.51 -1.36 -15.60
C THR A 192 9.99 -2.54 -16.40
N VAL A 193 9.97 -3.71 -15.78
CA VAL A 193 9.42 -4.94 -16.36
C VAL A 193 8.19 -5.36 -15.57
N LEU A 194 7.10 -5.65 -16.29
CA LEU A 194 5.90 -6.26 -15.71
C LEU A 194 6.01 -7.78 -15.84
N GLU A 195 6.19 -8.46 -14.70
CA GLU A 195 6.13 -9.90 -14.61
C GLU A 195 4.74 -10.30 -14.12
N LEU A 196 4.06 -11.16 -14.88
CA LEU A 196 2.75 -11.71 -14.52
C LEU A 196 2.95 -13.15 -14.04
N PRO A 197 2.12 -13.63 -13.09
CA PRO A 197 2.14 -15.05 -12.73
C PRO A 197 1.82 -15.90 -13.96
N ASP A 198 2.38 -17.11 -13.99
CA ASP A 198 2.00 -18.09 -14.99
C ASP A 198 0.48 -18.31 -14.95
N VAL A 199 -0.12 -18.44 -16.13
CA VAL A 199 -1.53 -18.80 -16.25
C VAL A 199 -1.64 -20.27 -15.90
N ASN A 200 -2.10 -20.59 -14.69
CA ASN A 200 -2.49 -21.96 -14.31
C ASN A 200 -3.83 -22.33 -14.93
#